data_AF-A0A7Y4RAG7-F1
#
_entry.id   AF-A0A7Y4RAG7-F1
#
_cell.length_a   1.000
_cell.length_b   1.000
_cell.length_c   1.000
_cell.angle_alpha   90.00
_cell.angle_beta   90.00
_cell.angle_gamma   90.00
#
_symmetry.space_group_name_H-M   'P 1'
#
loop_
_entity.id
_entity.type
_entity.pdbx_description
1 polymer ?
#
loop_
_entity_poly.entity_id
_entity_poly.type
_entity_poly.pdbx_seq_one_letter_code
_entity_poly.pdbx_strand_id
1 'polypeptide(L)'
;MPAINIHSFNLDYYSGYEGENEVRFYANPKEIEFRMNVTNHVAGYMSEIQLNQGEQGIYHFSLWDGYFDSLMRQMFEIETEYSRLPEFIRNWNESKGWCDSLIDIDLISSQDLNWFIEKIDIVTRNVKVNSEWGTLNYDCYNNLNRFLQFVKLNDWELRICNE
;
A
#
# COMPACT_ATOMS: atom_id res chain seq x y z
N MET A 1 -3.85 1.73 24.72
CA MET A 1 -2.83 1.13 23.82
C MET A 1 -1.68 2.12 23.72
N PRO A 2 -0.41 1.68 23.73
CA PRO A 2 0.71 2.59 23.50
C PRO A 2 0.59 3.26 22.12
N ALA A 3 1.06 4.50 21.99
CA ALA A 3 1.05 5.21 20.72
C ALA A 3 1.90 4.46 19.70
N ILE A 4 1.34 4.16 18.52
CA ILE A 4 2.06 3.56 17.40
C ILE A 4 2.93 4.67 16.80
N ASN A 5 4.26 4.52 16.84
CA ASN A 5 5.21 5.49 16.28
C ASN A 5 5.63 5.07 14.87
N ILE A 6 5.28 5.87 13.86
CA ILE A 6 5.58 5.59 12.45
C ILE A 6 7.07 5.37 12.16
N HIS A 7 7.97 6.01 12.92
CA HIS A 7 9.42 5.85 12.79
C HIS A 7 9.97 4.52 13.36
N SER A 8 9.10 3.68 13.93
CA SER A 8 9.49 2.36 14.47
C SER A 8 9.24 1.20 13.50
N PHE A 9 8.84 1.50 12.25
CA PHE A 9 8.56 0.53 11.19
C PHE A 9 9.56 0.72 10.06
N ASN A 10 9.91 -0.36 9.36
CA ASN A 10 10.42 -0.19 8.01
C ASN A 10 9.23 0.17 7.10
N LEU A 11 9.36 1.23 6.33
CA LEU A 11 8.34 1.73 5.41
C LEU A 11 8.74 1.53 3.94
N ASP A 12 9.94 1.05 3.68
CA ASP A 12 10.46 0.82 2.34
C ASP A 12 10.84 -0.67 2.18
N TYR A 13 9.98 -1.38 1.47
CA TYR A 13 10.18 -2.75 1.00
C TYR A 13 10.32 -2.81 -0.54
N TYR A 14 10.54 -1.67 -1.18
CA TYR A 14 10.86 -1.59 -2.60
C TYR A 14 12.37 -1.50 -2.84
N SER A 15 13.14 -0.92 -1.92
CA SER A 15 14.60 -0.84 -2.02
C SER A 15 15.22 -2.22 -2.33
N GLY A 16 16.01 -2.28 -3.41
CA GLY A 16 16.58 -3.52 -3.97
C GLY A 16 15.80 -4.14 -5.14
N TYR A 17 14.68 -3.54 -5.56
CA TYR A 17 13.89 -3.92 -6.74
C TYR A 17 13.82 -2.79 -7.78
N GLU A 18 14.85 -1.93 -7.84
CA GLU A 18 14.86 -0.77 -8.72
C GLU A 18 14.71 -1.16 -10.20
N GLY A 19 13.71 -0.58 -10.87
CA GLY A 19 13.36 -0.87 -12.27
C GLY A 19 12.19 -1.84 -12.43
N GLU A 20 11.70 -2.43 -11.34
CA GLU A 20 10.40 -3.09 -11.26
C GLU A 20 9.31 -2.11 -10.80
N ASN A 21 8.03 -2.48 -10.94
CA ASN A 21 6.90 -1.68 -10.47
C ASN A 21 6.88 -1.54 -8.93
N GLU A 22 6.53 -0.35 -8.46
CA GLU A 22 6.41 -0.03 -7.04
C GLU A 22 4.94 0.23 -6.67
N VAL A 23 4.47 -0.40 -5.59
CA VAL A 23 3.16 -0.06 -5.01
C VAL A 23 3.38 0.84 -3.80
N ARG A 24 2.73 2.01 -3.80
CA ARG A 24 2.82 2.96 -2.68
C ARG A 24 1.48 3.19 -2.02
N PHE A 25 1.49 3.13 -0.69
CA PHE A 25 0.41 3.59 0.16
C PHE A 25 0.76 4.94 0.74
N TYR A 26 -0.05 5.96 0.49
CA TYR A 26 0.13 7.31 1.02
C TYR A 26 -0.84 7.60 2.15
N ALA A 27 -0.36 8.22 3.22
CA ALA A 27 -1.18 8.64 4.35
C ALA A 27 -0.90 10.07 4.77
N ASN A 28 -1.97 10.81 5.07
CA ASN A 28 -1.92 12.20 5.53
C ASN A 28 -3.10 12.49 6.49
N PRO A 29 -2.92 13.43 7.44
CA PRO A 29 -4.05 13.99 8.19
C PRO A 29 -5.11 14.57 7.24
N LYS A 30 -6.39 14.45 7.61
CA LYS A 30 -7.55 14.91 6.80
C LYS A 30 -7.55 16.42 6.56
N GLU A 31 -6.94 17.18 7.46
CA GLU A 31 -6.79 18.63 7.38
C GLU A 31 -5.66 19.08 6.44
N ILE A 32 -4.80 18.16 6.00
CA ILE A 32 -3.72 18.42 5.06
C ILE A 32 -4.17 17.98 3.67
N GLU A 33 -4.17 18.90 2.72
CA GLU A 33 -4.47 18.58 1.32
C GLU A 33 -3.38 17.67 0.73
N PHE A 34 -3.79 16.52 0.20
CA PHE A 34 -2.88 15.61 -0.48
C PHE A 34 -2.42 16.23 -1.81
N ARG A 35 -1.11 16.48 -1.93
CA ARG A 35 -0.48 17.00 -3.15
C ARG A 35 0.80 16.23 -3.44
N MET A 36 0.90 15.72 -4.65
CA MET A 36 2.13 15.12 -5.14
C MET A 36 2.90 16.14 -5.97
N ASN A 37 4.19 16.27 -5.70
CA ASN A 37 5.08 17.01 -6.57
C ASN A 37 5.38 16.14 -7.80
N VAL A 38 4.51 16.18 -8.80
CA VAL A 38 4.75 15.48 -10.06
C VAL A 38 5.67 16.33 -10.93
N THR A 39 6.94 15.95 -11.01
CA THR A 39 7.87 16.55 -11.97
C THR A 39 7.69 15.86 -13.32
N ASN A 40 6.99 16.53 -14.25
CA ASN A 40 6.90 16.06 -15.64
C ASN A 40 8.26 16.23 -16.31
N HIS A 41 8.98 15.13 -16.54
CA HIS A 41 10.14 15.16 -17.44
C HIS A 41 9.64 15.32 -18.89
N VAL A 42 10.25 16.26 -19.61
CA VAL A 42 9.89 16.60 -20.99
C VAL A 42 10.08 15.37 -21.90
N ALA A 43 8.99 15.00 -22.59
CA ALA A 43 8.91 14.04 -23.71
C ALA A 43 9.50 12.63 -23.46
N GLY A 44 8.63 11.72 -23.00
CA GLY A 44 8.79 10.28 -23.25
C GLY A 44 9.27 9.41 -22.09
N TYR A 45 9.45 9.96 -20.89
CA TYR A 45 9.87 9.19 -19.71
C TYR A 45 8.94 9.45 -18.51
N MET A 46 8.73 8.39 -17.72
CA MET A 46 7.84 8.27 -16.58
C MET A 46 7.90 9.47 -15.61
N SER A 47 6.74 9.82 -15.06
CA SER A 47 6.63 10.75 -13.94
C SER A 47 7.19 10.09 -12.68
N GLU A 48 8.24 10.66 -12.10
CA GLU A 48 8.80 10.18 -10.83
C GLU A 48 8.21 11.02 -9.68
N ILE A 49 7.56 10.36 -8.72
CA ILE A 49 7.11 11.02 -7.48
C ILE A 49 8.25 10.90 -6.47
N GLN A 50 8.93 12.03 -6.23
CA GLN A 50 9.93 12.14 -5.16
C GLN A 50 9.28 12.84 -3.96
N LEU A 51 8.78 12.07 -3.00
CA LEU A 51 8.30 12.55 -1.71
C LEU A 51 9.16 11.94 -0.60
N ASN A 52 9.77 12.76 0.25
CA ASN A 52 10.44 12.24 1.45
C ASN A 52 9.40 11.90 2.54
N GLN A 53 9.75 10.98 3.45
CA GLN A 53 8.89 10.64 4.60
C GLN A 53 8.54 11.87 5.44
N GLY A 54 7.24 12.17 5.57
CA GLY A 54 6.72 13.31 6.32
C GLY A 54 6.75 14.65 5.57
N GLU A 55 7.25 14.67 4.33
CA GLU A 55 7.22 15.87 3.50
C GLU A 55 5.78 16.30 3.21
N GLN A 56 5.47 17.58 3.41
CA GLN A 56 4.11 18.12 3.29
C GLN A 56 3.08 17.42 4.21
N GLY A 57 3.52 16.73 5.26
CA GLY A 57 2.64 15.96 6.15
C GLY A 57 2.18 14.63 5.54
N ILE A 58 2.81 14.19 4.45
CA ILE A 58 2.53 12.93 3.77
C ILE A 58 3.57 11.90 4.19
N TYR A 59 3.10 10.74 4.63
CA TYR A 59 3.91 9.56 4.88
C TYR A 59 3.56 8.50 3.84
N HIS A 60 4.51 7.64 3.50
CA HIS A 60 4.24 6.56 2.56
C HIS A 60 4.81 5.22 3.02
N PHE A 61 4.18 4.14 2.58
CA PHE A 61 4.70 2.79 2.67
C PHE A 61 4.88 2.25 1.25
N SER A 62 6.09 1.80 0.94
CA SER A 62 6.52 1.34 -0.37
C SER A 62 6.78 -0.15 -0.36
N LEU A 63 6.33 -0.87 -1.39
CA LEU A 63 6.65 -2.28 -1.58
C LEU A 63 6.78 -2.63 -3.06
N TRP A 64 7.64 -3.61 -3.35
CA TRP A 64 7.71 -4.23 -4.67
C TRP A 64 6.37 -4.88 -5.06
N ASP A 65 5.95 -4.68 -6.31
CA ASP A 65 4.70 -5.23 -6.86
C ASP A 65 4.59 -6.75 -6.69
N GLY A 66 5.69 -7.50 -6.75
CA GLY A 66 5.66 -8.95 -6.49
C GLY A 66 5.25 -9.33 -5.06
N TYR A 67 5.57 -8.50 -4.06
CA TYR A 67 5.03 -8.66 -2.71
C TYR A 67 3.54 -8.30 -2.66
N PHE A 68 3.14 -7.26 -3.38
CA PHE A 68 1.74 -6.85 -3.44
C PHE A 68 0.86 -7.90 -4.14
N ASP A 69 1.27 -8.42 -5.30
CA ASP A 69 0.60 -9.53 -6.01
C ASP A 69 0.46 -10.76 -5.10
N SER A 70 1.53 -11.12 -4.41
CA SER A 70 1.52 -12.26 -3.48
C SER A 70 0.52 -12.04 -2.33
N LEU A 71 0.45 -10.82 -1.78
CA LEU A 71 -0.54 -10.44 -0.78
C LEU A 71 -1.96 -10.53 -1.33
N MET A 72 -2.22 -9.98 -2.53
CA MET A 72 -3.53 -10.00 -3.17
C MET A 72 -4.02 -11.42 -3.44
N ARG A 73 -3.16 -12.32 -3.95
CA ARG A 73 -3.48 -13.74 -4.13
C ARG A 73 -3.93 -14.40 -2.84
N GLN A 74 -3.22 -14.16 -1.74
CA GLN A 74 -3.60 -14.68 -0.42
C GLN A 74 -4.94 -14.09 0.06
N MET A 75 -5.24 -12.83 -0.27
CA MET A 75 -6.52 -12.22 0.05
C MET A 75 -7.70 -12.83 -0.73
N PHE A 76 -7.52 -13.15 -2.02
CA PHE A 76 -8.56 -13.83 -2.81
C PHE A 76 -8.80 -15.28 -2.37
N GLU A 77 -7.78 -15.94 -1.81
CA GLU A 77 -7.97 -17.25 -1.19
C GLU A 77 -8.84 -17.16 0.08
N ILE A 78 -8.78 -16.03 0.81
CA ILE A 78 -9.56 -15.80 2.03
C ILE A 78 -10.98 -15.30 1.73
N GLU A 79 -11.12 -14.31 0.85
CA GLU A 79 -12.41 -13.73 0.46
C GLU A 79 -12.82 -14.22 -0.92
N THR A 80 -13.67 -15.25 -0.92
CA THR A 80 -14.14 -15.90 -2.15
C THR A 80 -15.30 -15.16 -2.81
N GLU A 81 -15.96 -14.22 -2.12
CA GLU A 81 -17.06 -13.44 -2.67
C GLU A 81 -16.55 -12.11 -3.25
N TYR A 82 -16.43 -12.04 -4.58
CA TYR A 82 -15.89 -10.85 -5.28
C TYR A 82 -16.60 -9.53 -4.94
N SER A 83 -17.90 -9.57 -4.70
CA SER A 83 -18.72 -8.41 -4.32
C SER A 83 -18.31 -7.79 -2.97
N ARG A 84 -17.63 -8.55 -2.11
CA ARG A 84 -17.17 -8.11 -0.78
C ARG A 84 -15.79 -7.49 -0.78
N LEU A 85 -15.07 -7.58 -1.91
CA LEU A 85 -13.75 -6.98 -2.03
C LEU A 85 -13.86 -5.45 -1.99
N PRO A 86 -12.92 -4.76 -1.34
CA PRO A 86 -12.74 -3.32 -1.49
C PRO A 86 -12.60 -2.88 -2.94
N GLU A 87 -13.01 -1.65 -3.24
CA GLU A 87 -12.94 -1.11 -4.61
C GLU A 87 -11.51 -1.07 -5.14
N PHE A 88 -10.53 -0.62 -4.36
CA PHE A 88 -9.11 -0.57 -4.78
C PHE A 88 -8.54 -1.96 -5.15
N ILE A 89 -9.00 -3.04 -4.50
CA ILE A 89 -8.58 -4.41 -4.82
C ILE A 89 -9.23 -4.89 -6.12
N ARG A 90 -10.50 -4.54 -6.34
CA ARG A 90 -11.17 -4.82 -7.62
C ARG A 90 -10.51 -4.04 -8.76
N ASN A 91 -10.16 -2.77 -8.52
CA ASN A 91 -9.46 -1.93 -9.48
C ASN A 91 -8.10 -2.55 -9.85
N TRP A 92 -7.32 -2.99 -8.87
CA TRP A 92 -6.08 -3.74 -9.10
C TRP A 92 -6.32 -5.00 -9.94
N ASN A 93 -7.28 -5.85 -9.55
CA ASN A 93 -7.57 -7.12 -10.22
C ASN A 93 -8.09 -6.93 -11.67
N GLU A 94 -8.78 -5.83 -11.93
CA GLU A 94 -9.30 -5.46 -13.25
C GLU A 94 -8.34 -4.54 -14.02
N SER A 95 -7.15 -4.24 -13.47
CA SER A 95 -6.15 -3.31 -14.01
C SER A 95 -6.68 -1.89 -14.31
N LYS A 96 -7.71 -1.43 -13.59
CA LYS A 96 -8.33 -0.11 -13.76
C LYS A 96 -7.60 0.94 -12.93
N GLY A 97 -6.94 1.90 -13.58
CA GLY A 97 -6.14 2.93 -12.88
C GLY A 97 -4.76 2.43 -12.40
N TRP A 98 -4.47 1.14 -12.58
CA TRP A 98 -3.21 0.48 -12.22
C TRP A 98 -2.28 0.23 -13.43
N CYS A 99 -2.82 0.35 -14.64
CA CYS A 99 -2.11 0.20 -15.90
C CYS A 99 -2.40 1.41 -16.77
N ASP A 100 -1.62 2.49 -16.68
CA ASP A 100 -1.45 3.51 -17.74
C ASP A 100 -0.47 4.62 -17.29
N SER A 101 -0.03 5.45 -18.25
CA SER A 101 0.92 6.57 -18.09
C SER A 101 0.46 7.73 -17.18
N LEU A 102 -0.66 7.57 -16.48
CA LEU A 102 -1.22 8.54 -15.56
C LEU A 102 -1.38 7.85 -14.20
N ILE A 103 -0.75 8.42 -13.19
CA ILE A 103 -0.83 7.93 -11.81
C ILE A 103 -2.26 8.18 -11.32
N ASP A 104 -3.08 7.12 -11.31
CA ASP A 104 -4.39 7.12 -10.66
C ASP A 104 -4.22 6.72 -9.21
N ILE A 105 -4.90 7.44 -8.32
CA ILE A 105 -4.72 7.30 -6.87
C ILE A 105 -6.05 6.99 -6.22
N ASP A 106 -6.19 5.72 -5.85
CA ASP A 106 -7.38 5.22 -5.18
C ASP A 106 -7.40 5.72 -3.73
N LEU A 107 -8.45 6.46 -3.36
CA LEU A 107 -8.73 6.80 -1.97
C LEU A 107 -9.38 5.60 -1.27
N ILE A 108 -8.75 5.09 -0.21
CA ILE A 108 -9.25 3.95 0.55
C ILE A 108 -10.22 4.45 1.63
N SER A 109 -11.47 3.99 1.56
CA SER A 109 -12.48 4.34 2.56
C SER A 109 -12.14 3.74 3.93
N SER A 110 -12.67 4.31 5.01
CA SER A 110 -12.48 3.74 6.35
C SER A 110 -13.02 2.32 6.49
N GLN A 111 -14.07 1.97 5.73
CA GLN A 111 -14.60 0.61 5.67
C GLN A 111 -13.62 -0.35 4.99
N ASP A 112 -13.07 0.05 3.85
CA ASP A 112 -12.09 -0.73 3.11
C ASP A 112 -10.79 -0.89 3.89
N LEU A 113 -10.33 0.16 4.59
CA LEU A 113 -9.19 0.09 5.51
C LEU A 113 -9.42 -0.92 6.63
N ASN A 114 -10.60 -0.95 7.23
CA ASN A 114 -10.94 -1.93 8.27
C ASN A 114 -10.91 -3.35 7.74
N TRP A 115 -11.48 -3.57 6.55
CA TRP A 115 -11.43 -4.86 5.88
C TRP A 115 -9.98 -5.27 5.60
N PHE A 116 -9.16 -4.34 5.08
CA PHE A 116 -7.79 -4.62 4.68
C PHE A 116 -6.91 -4.97 5.89
N ILE A 117 -7.06 -4.26 7.02
CA ILE A 117 -6.39 -4.59 8.29
C ILE A 117 -6.77 -5.99 8.79
N GLU A 118 -8.05 -6.35 8.71
CA GLU A 118 -8.50 -7.70 9.12
C GLU A 118 -7.84 -8.78 8.27
N LYS A 119 -7.84 -8.62 6.94
CA LYS A 119 -7.31 -9.65 6.03
C LYS A 119 -5.79 -9.73 6.08
N ILE A 120 -5.07 -8.60 6.12
CA ILE A 120 -3.60 -8.62 6.19
C ILE A 120 -3.10 -9.28 7.47
N ASP A 121 -3.83 -9.16 8.59
CA ASP A 121 -3.49 -9.84 9.84
C ASP A 121 -3.61 -11.37 9.69
N ILE A 122 -4.66 -11.86 9.02
CA ILE A 122 -4.80 -13.30 8.68
C ILE A 122 -3.63 -13.76 7.79
N VAL A 123 -3.36 -13.05 6.70
CA VAL A 123 -2.28 -13.39 5.77
C VAL A 123 -0.92 -13.40 6.50
N THR A 124 -0.62 -12.36 7.28
CA THR A 124 0.65 -12.23 8.02
C THR A 124 0.87 -13.41 8.97
N ARG A 125 -0.18 -13.88 9.65
CA ARG A 125 -0.08 -15.07 10.51
C ARG A 125 0.16 -16.34 9.71
N ASN A 126 -0.49 -16.51 8.55
CA ASN A 126 -0.27 -17.67 7.68
C ASN A 126 1.15 -17.72 7.12
N VAL A 127 1.67 -16.57 6.66
CA VAL A 127 3.04 -16.43 6.15
C VAL A 127 4.07 -16.76 7.23
N LYS A 128 3.83 -16.32 8.47
CA LYS A 128 4.72 -16.63 9.61
C LYS A 128 4.84 -18.14 9.86
N VAL A 129 3.81 -18.90 9.56
CA VAL A 129 3.77 -20.36 9.77
C VAL A 129 4.34 -21.12 8.57
N ASN A 130 4.15 -20.62 7.35
CA ASN A 130 4.47 -21.31 6.10
C ASN A 130 5.63 -20.64 5.34
N SER A 131 6.85 -20.67 5.91
CA SER A 131 8.05 -19.98 5.39
C SER A 131 8.60 -20.45 4.04
N GLU A 132 7.89 -21.29 3.29
CA GLU A 132 8.39 -21.93 2.06
C GLU A 132 8.01 -21.20 0.74
N TRP A 133 7.21 -20.14 0.79
CA TRP A 133 6.72 -19.46 -0.41
C TRP A 133 7.55 -18.20 -0.67
N GLY A 134 8.46 -18.27 -1.64
CA GLY A 134 9.59 -17.34 -1.81
C GLY A 134 9.27 -15.86 -2.05
N THR A 135 8.03 -15.50 -2.36
CA THR A 135 7.58 -14.09 -2.52
C THR A 135 6.73 -13.59 -1.36
N LEU A 136 6.45 -14.43 -0.35
CA LEU A 136 5.78 -14.01 0.88
C LEU A 136 6.79 -13.43 1.86
N ASN A 137 6.67 -12.14 2.16
CA ASN A 137 7.57 -11.45 3.09
C ASN A 137 6.83 -11.09 4.39
N TYR A 138 7.10 -11.85 5.45
CA TYR A 138 6.48 -11.64 6.76
C TYR A 138 6.71 -10.22 7.29
N ASP A 139 7.94 -9.71 7.21
CA ASP A 139 8.29 -8.40 7.75
C ASP A 139 7.60 -7.28 6.98
N CYS A 140 7.50 -7.42 5.65
CA CYS A 140 6.74 -6.51 4.78
C CYS A 140 5.29 -6.44 5.22
N TYR A 141 4.58 -7.57 5.28
CA TYR A 141 3.15 -7.58 5.62
C TYR A 141 2.88 -7.17 7.06
N ASN A 142 3.76 -7.54 7.99
CA ASN A 142 3.65 -7.12 9.38
C ASN A 142 3.84 -5.60 9.53
N ASN A 143 4.79 -4.99 8.83
CA ASN A 143 4.97 -3.54 8.89
C ASN A 143 3.89 -2.78 8.11
N LEU A 144 3.40 -3.31 6.99
CA LEU A 144 2.23 -2.78 6.30
C LEU A 144 1.01 -2.78 7.23
N ASN A 145 0.73 -3.89 7.92
CA ASN A 145 -0.37 -3.96 8.90
C ASN A 145 -0.20 -2.92 10.02
N ARG A 146 1.01 -2.76 10.56
CA ARG A 146 1.30 -1.72 11.59
C ARG A 146 1.10 -0.31 11.05
N PHE A 147 1.49 -0.05 9.80
CA PHE A 147 1.25 1.23 9.13
C PHE A 147 -0.26 1.49 8.94
N LEU A 148 -1.03 0.52 8.46
CA LEU A 148 -2.49 0.65 8.32
C LEU A 148 -3.18 0.89 9.68
N GLN A 149 -2.73 0.21 10.73
CA GLN A 149 -3.21 0.45 12.10
C GLN A 149 -2.85 1.86 12.59
N PHE A 150 -1.65 2.35 12.29
CA PHE A 150 -1.26 3.72 12.58
C PHE A 150 -2.22 4.72 11.93
N VAL A 151 -2.49 4.56 10.62
CA VAL A 151 -3.41 5.42 9.87
C VAL A 151 -4.80 5.41 10.49
N LYS A 152 -5.34 4.21 10.79
CA LYS A 152 -6.63 4.06 11.44
C LYS A 152 -6.69 4.72 12.81
N LEU A 153 -5.68 4.55 13.65
CA LEU A 153 -5.65 5.11 15.01
C LEU A 153 -5.60 6.63 15.03
N ASN A 154 -4.99 7.24 14.02
CA ASN A 154 -4.89 8.70 13.90
C ASN A 154 -6.05 9.30 13.08
N ASP A 155 -6.98 8.49 12.59
CA ASP A 155 -8.07 8.92 11.71
C ASP A 155 -7.57 9.66 10.44
N TRP A 156 -6.50 9.16 9.85
CA TRP A 156 -5.88 9.72 8.65
C TRP A 156 -6.52 9.17 7.37
N GLU A 157 -6.33 9.89 6.27
CA GLU A 157 -6.67 9.39 4.94
C GLU A 157 -5.60 8.40 4.47
N LEU A 158 -6.01 7.44 3.64
CA LEU A 158 -5.14 6.46 3.01
C LEU A 158 -5.40 6.42 1.52
N ARG A 159 -4.34 6.41 0.74
CA ARG A 159 -4.36 6.34 -0.71
C ARG A 159 -3.42 5.23 -1.18
N ILE A 160 -3.67 4.68 -2.36
CA ILE A 160 -2.80 3.68 -2.98
C ILE A 160 -2.64 3.95 -4.48
N CYS A 161 -1.45 3.69 -5.01
CA CYS A 161 -1.18 3.72 -6.45
C CYS A 161 -0.05 2.76 -6.83
N ASN A 162 0.10 2.57 -8.14
CA ASN A 162 1.22 1.93 -8.79
C ASN A 162 2.16 3.01 -9.37
N GLU A 163 3.46 2.88 -9.17
CA GLU A 163 4.52 3.75 -9.69
C GLU A 163 5.51 3.01 -10.59
#